data_AF-A0A4Y2DVD2-F1
#
_entry.id   AF-A0A4Y2DVD2-F1
#
_cell.length_a   1.000
_cell.length_b   1.000
_cell.length_c   1.000
_cell.angle_alpha   90.00
_cell.angle_beta   90.00
_cell.angle_gamma   90.00
#
_symmetry.space_group_name_H-M   'P 1'
#
loop_
_entity.id
_entity.type
_entity.pdbx_description
1 polymer ?
#
loop_
_entity_poly.entity_id
_entity_poly.type
_entity_poly.pdbx_seq_one_letter_code
_entity_poly.pdbx_strand_id
1 'polypeptide(L)'
;MILVKGVQLARTASWKVRDELSLSDHKYIHTQLGISVQNHTYTRFKTAYGGRRKFSMHFRKEIPQIQQQLLDFNTREHLDETKSFLQRAIFRCCQKAYKLKKSQTIFKGHLVVTRARY
;
A
#
# COMPACT_ATOMS: atom_id res chain seq x y z
N MET A 1 -3.88 -3.45 1.25
CA MET A 1 -3.60 -3.60 2.69
C MET A 1 -2.85 -4.91 2.87
N ILE A 2 -1.60 -4.90 3.35
CA ILE A 2 -0.83 -6.13 3.57
C ILE A 2 -1.08 -6.58 5.01
N LEU A 3 -1.67 -7.76 5.17
CA LEU A 3 -1.81 -8.43 6.45
C LEU A 3 -0.47 -9.09 6.79
N VAL A 4 0.27 -8.54 7.74
CA VAL A 4 1.47 -9.19 8.27
C VAL A 4 1.01 -10.29 9.23
N LYS A 5 1.27 -11.56 8.88
CA LYS A 5 0.94 -12.71 9.74
C LYS A 5 1.77 -12.63 11.04
N GLY A 6 1.13 -12.84 12.20
CA GLY A 6 1.77 -12.70 13.52
C GLY A 6 3.06 -13.52 13.72
N VAL A 7 3.18 -14.67 13.06
CA VAL A 7 4.39 -15.52 13.08
C VAL A 7 5.64 -14.82 12.49
N GLN A 8 5.47 -13.98 11.47
CA GLN A 8 6.58 -13.24 10.86
C GLN A 8 7.00 -12.04 11.73
N LEU A 9 6.03 -11.46 12.45
CA LEU A 9 6.25 -10.39 13.41
C LEU A 9 7.12 -10.87 14.58
N ALA A 10 6.79 -12.03 15.15
CA ALA A 10 7.51 -12.59 16.28
C ALA A 10 8.99 -12.92 15.95
N ARG A 11 9.27 -13.37 14.72
CA ARG A 11 10.64 -13.72 14.28
C ARG A 11 11.56 -12.51 14.08
N THR A 12 10.99 -11.32 13.94
CA THR A 12 11.74 -10.07 13.71
C THR A 12 11.64 -9.11 14.90
N ALA A 13 10.89 -9.51 15.94
CA ALA A 13 10.80 -8.80 17.20
C ALA A 13 11.95 -9.21 18.10
N SER A 14 12.71 -8.23 18.60
CA SER A 14 13.60 -8.41 19.74
C SER A 14 13.15 -7.51 20.87
N TRP A 15 13.41 -7.92 22.11
CA TRP A 15 13.16 -7.07 23.26
C TRP A 15 14.32 -7.17 24.24
N LYS A 16 14.55 -6.08 24.97
CA LYS A 16 15.49 -6.02 26.08
C LYS A 16 14.92 -5.13 27.16
N VAL A 17 15.22 -5.44 28.42
CA VAL A 17 14.96 -4.49 29.51
C VAL A 17 15.97 -3.36 29.38
N ARG A 18 15.51 -2.12 29.54
CA ARG A 18 16.35 -0.93 29.47
C ARG A 18 17.05 -0.77 30.83
N ASP A 19 18.37 -0.88 30.83
CA ASP A 19 19.21 -0.76 32.03
C ASP A 19 19.65 0.69 32.32
N GLU A 20 19.02 1.68 31.68
CA GLU A 20 19.36 3.09 31.92
C GLU A 20 18.84 3.55 33.27
N LEU A 21 19.72 4.23 34.03
CA LEU A 21 19.36 4.92 35.27
C LEU A 21 18.27 5.95 34.98
N SER A 22 17.08 5.65 35.47
CA SER A 22 15.91 6.51 35.44
C SER A 22 15.58 6.93 36.86
N LEU A 23 15.11 8.15 37.04
CA LEU A 23 14.57 8.63 38.33
C LEU A 23 13.23 7.96 38.68
N SER A 24 12.69 7.12 37.78
CA SER A 24 11.52 6.27 37.99
C SER A 24 11.97 4.89 38.46
N ASP A 25 11.28 4.36 39.47
CA ASP A 25 11.38 2.99 39.98
C ASP A 25 10.95 1.91 38.95
N HIS A 26 10.25 2.31 37.90
CA HIS A 26 9.84 1.40 36.83
C HIS A 26 10.97 0.99 35.87
N LYS A 27 10.96 -0.29 35.50
CA LYS A 27 11.78 -0.84 34.41
C LYS A 27 11.07 -0.69 33.07
N TYR A 28 11.79 -0.22 32.06
CA TYR A 28 11.25 -0.08 30.70
C TYR A 28 11.62 -1.28 29.84
N ILE A 29 10.66 -1.80 29.07
CA ILE A 29 10.93 -2.83 28.07
C ILE A 29 11.12 -2.12 26.73
N HIS A 30 12.30 -2.29 26.15
CA HIS A 30 12.62 -1.84 24.81
C HIS A 30 12.27 -2.97 23.84
N THR A 31 11.24 -2.77 23.03
CA THR A 31 10.91 -3.69 21.93
C THR A 31 11.36 -3.09 20.60
N GLN A 32 12.15 -3.84 19.84
CA GLN A 32 12.55 -3.49 18.48
C GLN A 32 11.87 -4.44 17.52
N LEU A 33 11.20 -3.88 16.52
CA LEU A 33 10.41 -4.65 15.58
C LEU A 33 11.00 -4.49 14.17
N GLY A 34 11.74 -5.52 13.73
CA GLY A 34 12.38 -5.60 12.43
C GLY A 34 11.42 -5.95 11.29
N ILE A 35 10.28 -5.26 11.19
CA ILE A 35 9.35 -5.51 10.10
C ILE A 35 9.93 -4.93 8.81
N SER A 36 10.19 -5.81 7.84
CA SER A 36 10.26 -5.40 6.44
C SER A 36 8.84 -5.07 5.99
N VAL A 37 8.44 -3.81 6.17
CA VAL A 37 7.22 -3.33 5.54
C VAL A 37 7.58 -3.27 4.06
N GLN A 38 7.19 -4.30 3.30
CA GLN A 38 7.03 -4.14 1.87
C GLN A 38 5.90 -3.13 1.69
N ASN A 39 6.25 -1.85 1.79
CA ASN A 39 5.40 -0.77 1.32
C ASN A 39 5.23 -1.07 -0.17
N HIS A 40 4.16 -1.75 -0.53
CA HIS A 40 3.66 -1.73 -1.89
C HIS A 40 3.23 -0.28 -2.13
N THR A 41 4.22 0.57 -2.39
CA THR A 41 3.99 1.91 -2.89
C THR A 41 3.22 1.70 -4.18
N TYR A 42 1.93 2.02 -4.15
CA TYR A 42 1.11 2.07 -5.35
C TYR A 42 1.90 2.78 -6.44
N THR A 43 1.92 2.18 -7.63
CA THR A 43 2.57 2.75 -8.80
C THR A 43 2.12 4.19 -8.97
N ARG A 44 3.04 5.13 -8.75
CA ARG A 44 2.70 6.55 -8.71
C ARG A 44 3.07 7.18 -10.04
N PHE A 45 2.12 7.85 -10.67
CA PHE A 45 2.32 8.54 -11.94
C PHE A 45 2.61 10.04 -11.72
N LYS A 46 3.46 10.63 -12.57
CA LYS A 46 3.73 12.07 -12.57
C LYS A 46 2.60 12.78 -13.32
N THR A 47 1.75 13.52 -12.59
CA THR A 47 0.55 14.19 -13.15
C THR A 47 0.82 15.62 -13.66
N ALA A 48 1.94 16.23 -13.30
CA ALA A 48 2.25 17.63 -13.62
C ALA A 48 2.48 17.92 -15.12
N TYR A 49 2.84 16.92 -15.93
CA TYR A 49 3.34 17.13 -17.31
C TYR A 49 2.25 17.07 -18.40
N GLY A 50 1.02 17.53 -18.14
CA GLY A 50 0.01 17.69 -19.20
C GLY A 50 -0.59 16.39 -19.78
N GLY A 51 -0.39 15.23 -19.13
CA GLY A 51 -0.88 13.94 -19.61
C GLY A 51 -2.41 13.77 -19.63
N ARG A 52 -3.18 14.72 -19.07
CA ARG A 52 -4.64 14.64 -18.94
C ARG A 52 -5.36 14.45 -20.27
N ARG A 53 -4.98 15.19 -21.32
CA ARG A 53 -5.60 15.07 -22.66
C ARG A 53 -5.35 13.68 -23.24
N LYS A 54 -4.12 13.18 -23.13
CA LYS A 54 -3.73 11.85 -23.60
C LYS A 54 -4.44 10.73 -22.84
N PHE A 55 -4.55 10.87 -21.51
CA PHE A 55 -5.35 9.98 -20.68
C PHE A 55 -6.81 9.95 -21.14
N SER A 56 -7.45 11.12 -21.29
CA SER A 56 -8.85 11.21 -21.71
C SER A 56 -9.06 10.60 -23.10
N MET A 57 -8.13 10.80 -24.03
CA MET A 57 -8.21 10.22 -25.37
C MET A 57 -8.14 8.69 -25.33
N HIS A 58 -7.28 8.11 -24.51
CA HIS A 58 -7.19 6.65 -24.36
C HIS A 58 -8.39 6.08 -23.59
N PHE A 59 -8.77 6.71 -22.48
CA PHE A 59 -9.84 6.23 -21.62
C PHE A 59 -11.20 6.25 -22.32
N ARG A 60 -11.47 7.26 -23.16
CA ARG A 60 -12.69 7.33 -23.96
C ARG A 60 -12.92 6.09 -24.84
N LYS A 61 -11.85 5.42 -25.28
CA LYS A 61 -11.95 4.19 -26.08
C LYS A 61 -12.40 2.98 -25.27
N GLU A 62 -12.17 2.99 -23.96
CA GLU A 62 -12.56 1.89 -23.06
C GLU A 62 -14.02 2.06 -22.56
N ILE A 63 -14.59 3.28 -22.65
CA ILE A 63 -15.95 3.59 -22.16
C ILE A 63 -17.02 2.66 -22.73
N PRO A 64 -17.10 2.39 -24.05
CA PRO A 64 -18.16 1.54 -24.60
C PRO A 64 -18.13 0.12 -24.01
N GLN A 65 -16.93 -0.44 -23.81
CA GLN A 65 -16.78 -1.77 -23.22
C GLN A 65 -17.15 -1.80 -21.74
N ILE A 66 -16.81 -0.75 -20.99
CA ILE A 66 -17.22 -0.61 -19.58
C ILE A 66 -18.75 -0.51 -19.48
N GLN A 67 -19.38 0.29 -20.35
CA GLN A 67 -20.83 0.43 -20.40
C GLN A 67 -21.51 -0.91 -20.70
N GLN A 68 -20.99 -1.66 -21.67
CA GLN A 68 -21.51 -2.99 -22.00
C GLN A 68 -21.43 -3.95 -20.80
N GLN A 69 -20.27 -4.02 -20.13
CA GLN A 69 -20.11 -4.86 -18.93
C GLN A 69 -21.05 -4.49 -17.78
N LEU A 70 -21.40 -3.21 -17.65
CA LEU A 70 -22.38 -2.74 -16.67
C LEU A 70 -23.83 -3.09 -17.06
N LEU A 71 -24.13 -3.23 -18.35
CA LEU A 71 -25.44 -3.65 -18.84
C LEU A 71 -25.64 -5.17 -18.71
N ASP A 72 -24.58 -5.95 -18.96
CA ASP A 72 -24.58 -7.41 -18.85
C ASP A 72 -24.44 -7.92 -17.39
N PHE A 73 -24.52 -6.98 -16.45
CA PHE A 73 -24.24 -7.18 -15.03
C PHE A 73 -25.37 -7.94 -14.31
N ASN A 74 -25.21 -9.24 -14.12
CA ASN A 74 -26.24 -10.08 -13.48
C ASN A 74 -25.75 -10.88 -12.26
N THR A 75 -24.45 -11.01 -12.05
CA THR A 75 -23.88 -11.84 -10.98
C THR A 75 -22.77 -11.12 -10.21
N ARG A 76 -22.43 -11.65 -9.03
CA ARG A 76 -21.31 -11.14 -8.22
C ARG A 76 -19.96 -11.36 -8.92
N GLU A 77 -19.82 -12.42 -9.70
CA GLU A 77 -18.59 -12.70 -10.47
C GLU A 77 -18.38 -11.63 -11.54
N HIS A 78 -19.45 -11.27 -12.29
CA HIS A 78 -19.41 -10.15 -13.23
C HIS A 78 -19.02 -8.81 -12.56
N LEU A 79 -19.30 -8.64 -11.26
CA LEU A 79 -18.86 -7.45 -10.50
C LEU A 79 -17.38 -7.38 -10.28
N ASP A 80 -16.81 -8.49 -9.84
CA ASP A 80 -15.39 -8.52 -9.56
C ASP A 80 -14.59 -8.47 -10.87
N GLU A 81 -15.13 -9.05 -11.95
CA GLU A 81 -14.60 -8.90 -13.32
C GLU A 81 -14.67 -7.46 -13.82
N THR A 82 -15.83 -6.79 -13.71
CA THR A 82 -16.00 -5.41 -14.18
C THR A 82 -15.10 -4.45 -13.38
N LYS A 83 -14.98 -4.64 -12.06
CA LYS A 83 -14.05 -3.89 -11.22
C LYS A 83 -12.60 -4.10 -11.65
N SER A 84 -12.19 -5.36 -11.86
CA SER A 84 -10.84 -5.72 -12.31
C SER A 84 -10.55 -5.11 -13.69
N PHE A 85 -11.51 -5.20 -14.61
CA PHE A 85 -11.41 -4.62 -15.94
C PHE A 85 -11.23 -3.10 -15.88
N LEU A 86 -12.08 -2.40 -15.13
CA LEU A 86 -12.01 -0.95 -14.96
C LEU A 86 -10.66 -0.52 -14.36
N GLN A 87 -10.22 -1.19 -13.30
CA GLN A 87 -8.93 -0.91 -12.67
C GLN A 87 -7.77 -1.09 -13.65
N ARG A 88 -7.77 -2.19 -14.42
CA ARG A 88 -6.76 -2.45 -15.45
C ARG A 88 -6.82 -1.43 -16.59
N ALA A 89 -8.02 -1.05 -17.04
CA ALA A 89 -8.21 -0.05 -18.09
C ALA A 89 -7.66 1.32 -17.67
N ILE A 90 -7.99 1.78 -16.45
CA ILE A 90 -7.45 3.01 -15.88
C ILE A 90 -5.92 2.93 -15.79
N PHE A 91 -5.38 1.83 -15.28
CA PHE A 91 -3.94 1.64 -15.13
C PHE A 91 -3.20 1.69 -16.48
N ARG A 92 -3.70 0.99 -17.50
CA ARG A 92 -3.15 1.02 -18.86
C ARG A 92 -3.20 2.42 -19.47
N CYS A 93 -4.31 3.14 -19.29
CA CYS A 93 -4.44 4.51 -19.77
C CYS A 93 -3.43 5.44 -19.07
N CYS A 94 -3.23 5.26 -17.77
CA CYS A 94 -2.22 6.01 -17.00
C CYS A 94 -0.79 5.73 -17.50
N GLN A 95 -0.45 4.47 -17.79
CA GLN A 95 0.87 4.11 -18.35
C GLN A 95 1.14 4.78 -19.70
N LYS A 96 0.11 4.89 -20.56
CA LYS A 96 0.23 5.56 -21.87
C LYS A 96 0.32 7.09 -21.75
N ALA A 97 -0.29 7.65 -20.71
CA ALA A 97 -0.45 9.10 -20.53
C ALA A 97 0.61 9.75 -19.65
N TYR A 98 1.17 9.03 -18.67
CA TYR A 98 2.01 9.59 -17.63
C TYR A 98 3.30 8.79 -17.40
N LYS A 99 4.35 9.50 -16.98
CA LYS A 99 5.62 8.87 -16.57
C LYS A 99 5.51 8.33 -15.15
N LEU A 100 6.18 7.21 -14.87
CA LEU A 100 6.28 6.67 -13.52
C LEU A 100 7.15 7.57 -12.62
N LYS A 101 6.73 7.73 -11.38
CA LYS A 101 7.52 8.33 -10.31
C LYS A 101 8.30 7.21 -9.64
N LYS A 102 9.63 7.33 -9.61
CA LYS A 102 10.49 6.43 -8.83
C LYS A 102 10.10 6.58 -7.35
N SER A 103 9.60 5.51 -6.75
CA SER A 103 9.44 5.41 -5.31
C SER A 103 10.71 4.78 -4.74
N GLN A 104 11.35 5.48 -3.81
CA GLN A 104 12.43 4.90 -3.02
C GLN A 104 11.78 4.04 -1.93
N THR A 105 12.13 2.77 -1.87
CA THR A 105 11.70 1.88 -0.80
C THR A 105 12.41 2.33 0.48
N ILE A 106 11.70 3.00 1.38
CA ILE A 106 12.27 3.42 2.67
C ILE A 106 12.04 2.27 3.65
N PHE A 107 13.14 1.65 4.10
CA PHE A 107 13.14 0.80 5.28
C PHE A 107 13.10 1.72 6.50
N LYS A 108 11.99 1.73 7.25
CA LYS A 108 11.92 2.37 8.57
C LYS A 108 11.72 1.30 9.62
N GLY A 109 12.74 1.05 10.44
CA GLY A 109 12.53 0.35 11.71
C GLY A 109 11.64 1.22 12.61
N HIS A 110 10.58 0.63 13.17
CA HIS A 110 9.68 1.35 14.08
C HIS A 110 10.03 0.96 15.52
N LEU A 111 10.30 1.95 16.36
CA LEU A 111 10.57 1.79 17.79
C LEU A 111 9.25 1.86 18.54
N VAL A 112 8.89 0.82 19.29
CA VAL A 112 7.71 0.84 20.16
C VAL A 112 8.21 0.71 21.60
N VAL A 113 8.01 1.77 22.39
CA VAL A 113 8.31 1.78 23.82
C VAL A 113 7.02 1.48 24.57
N THR A 114 6.95 0.31 25.20
CA THR A 114 5.80 -0.12 26.00
C THR A 114 6.16 -0.08 27.48
N ARG A 115 5.37 0.65 28.26
CA ARG A 115 5.50 0.72 29.73
C ARG A 115 4.76 -0.47 30.34
N ALA A 116 5.49 -1.43 30.91
CA ALA A 116 4.91 -2.45 31.77
C ALA A 116 4.98 -1.95 33.23
N ARG A 117 3.86 -2.00 33.95
CA ARG A 117 3.84 -1.80 35.41
C ARG A 117 3.97 -3.19 36.02
N TYR A 118 5.02 -3.41 36.78
CA TYR A 118 5.11 -4.52 37.73
C TYR A 118 4.94 -3.93 39.12
#